data_AF-A0A2M7Z096-F1
#
_entry.id   AF-A0A2M7Z096-F1
#
_cell.length_a   1.000
_cell.length_b   1.000
_cell.length_c   1.000
_cell.angle_alpha   90.00
_cell.angle_beta   90.00
_cell.angle_gamma   90.00
#
_symmetry.space_group_name_H-M   'P 1'
#
loop_
_entity.id
_entity.type
_entity.pdbx_description
1 polymer ?
#
loop_
_entity_poly.entity_id
_entity_poly.type
_entity_poly.pdbx_seq_one_letter_code
_entity_poly.pdbx_strand_id
1 'polypeptide(L)'
;MEFLFLFANTLILRPYVVAFFAVSLYAGQKLLGWRRTGWLFGLTWATGFIGEYASTRIGIPFGEYFYTGSTQGQELYLSNVPFMASLSFSFLLFASYCLALVFVL
;
A
#
# COMPACT_ATOMS: atom_id res chain seq x y z
N MET A 1 -13.25 1.17 20.48
CA MET A 1 -12.62 2.51 20.61
C MET A 1 -11.20 2.51 20.06
N GLU A 2 -10.35 1.58 20.49
CA GLU A 2 -8.95 1.47 20.04
C GLU A 2 -8.78 1.27 18.51
N PHE A 3 -9.55 0.38 17.89
CA PHE A 3 -9.48 0.16 16.44
C PHE A 3 -9.78 1.44 15.61
N LEU A 4 -10.79 2.22 16.01
CA LEU A 4 -11.13 3.48 15.33
C LEU A 4 -10.04 4.53 15.51
N PHE A 5 -9.41 4.57 16.70
CA PHE A 5 -8.26 5.43 16.97
C PHE A 5 -7.07 5.06 16.08
N LEU A 6 -6.71 3.78 16.00
CA LEU A 6 -5.64 3.29 15.13
C LEU A 6 -5.94 3.57 13.67
N PHE A 7 -7.15 3.31 13.20
CA PHE A 7 -7.54 3.59 11.81
C PHE A 7 -7.44 5.08 11.48
N ALA A 8 -7.97 5.96 12.34
CA ALA A 8 -7.89 7.41 12.15
C ALA A 8 -6.44 7.90 12.13
N ASN A 9 -5.61 7.45 13.07
CA ASN A 9 -4.20 7.82 13.11
C ASN A 9 -3.40 7.23 11.94
N THR A 10 -3.78 6.07 11.41
CA THR A 10 -3.16 5.53 10.19
C THR A 10 -3.34 6.50 9.01
N LEU A 11 -4.49 7.19 8.93
CA LEU A 11 -4.73 8.21 7.90
C LEU A 11 -3.97 9.51 8.18
N ILE A 12 -3.85 9.90 9.45
CA ILE A 12 -3.22 11.17 9.88
C ILE A 12 -1.69 11.10 9.83
N LEU A 13 -1.10 9.97 10.21
CA LEU A 13 0.36 9.79 10.27
C LEU A 13 0.99 9.74 8.87
N ARG A 14 0.23 9.35 7.85
CA ARG A 14 0.71 9.19 6.48
C ARG A 14 -0.26 9.83 5.48
N PRO A 15 -0.46 11.15 5.56
CA PRO A 15 -1.48 11.85 4.74
C PRO A 15 -1.15 11.76 3.25
N TYR A 16 0.14 11.69 2.89
CA TYR A 16 0.59 11.53 1.52
C TYR A 16 0.15 10.18 0.92
N VAL A 17 0.21 9.08 1.67
CA VAL A 17 -0.22 7.74 1.20
C VAL A 17 -1.72 7.76 0.90
N VAL A 18 -2.51 8.38 1.77
CA VAL A 18 -3.96 8.54 1.58
C VAL A 18 -4.26 9.37 0.32
N ALA A 19 -3.57 10.50 0.14
CA ALA A 19 -3.75 11.36 -1.02
C ALA A 19 -3.40 10.64 -2.33
N PHE A 20 -2.23 10.00 -2.41
CA PHE A 20 -1.82 9.24 -3.60
C PHE A 20 -2.75 8.07 -3.87
N PHE A 21 -3.17 7.35 -2.84
CA PHE A 21 -4.11 6.25 -2.99
C PHE A 21 -5.46 6.73 -3.54
N ALA A 22 -6.03 7.81 -2.98
CA ALA A 22 -7.31 8.35 -3.42
C ALA A 22 -7.27 8.85 -4.87
N VAL A 23 -6.21 9.59 -5.24
CA VAL A 23 -6.03 10.10 -6.61
C VAL A 23 -5.87 8.94 -7.59
N SER A 24 -5.01 7.97 -7.28
CA SER A 24 -4.78 6.81 -8.15
C SER A 24 -6.00 5.89 -8.23
N LEU A 25 -6.79 5.77 -7.17
CA LEU A 25 -8.04 5.00 -7.19
C LEU A 25 -9.09 5.67 -8.09
N TYR A 26 -9.24 7.00 -7.99
CA TYR A 26 -10.13 7.77 -8.85
C TYR A 26 -9.70 7.72 -10.33
N ALA A 27 -8.41 7.95 -10.60
CA ALA A 27 -7.87 7.86 -11.95
C ALA A 27 -7.99 6.42 -12.51
N GLY A 28 -7.67 5.42 -11.68
CA GLY A 28 -7.78 4.01 -12.02
C GLY A 28 -9.21 3.60 -12.35
N GLN A 29 -10.19 4.08 -11.57
CA GLN A 29 -11.62 3.86 -11.86
C GLN A 29 -11.97 4.38 -13.26
N LYS A 30 -11.50 5.58 -13.62
CA LYS A 30 -11.80 6.20 -14.92
C LYS A 30 -11.11 5.48 -16.08
N LEU A 31 -9.89 4.99 -15.88
CA LEU A 31 -9.10 4.34 -16.92
C LEU A 31 -9.46 2.87 -17.13
N LEU A 32 -9.65 2.11 -16.05
CA LEU A 32 -9.79 0.65 -16.09
C LEU A 32 -11.18 0.15 -15.68
N GLY A 33 -11.99 0.99 -15.04
CA GLY A 33 -13.26 0.61 -14.42
C GLY A 33 -13.07 -0.05 -13.04
N TRP A 34 -14.07 0.08 -12.18
CA TRP A 34 -13.99 -0.28 -10.75
C TRP A 34 -13.52 -1.72 -10.49
N ARG A 35 -14.03 -2.68 -11.26
CA ARG A 35 -13.68 -4.10 -11.09
C ARG A 35 -12.20 -4.35 -11.33
N ARG A 36 -11.62 -3.79 -12.39
CA ARG A 36 -10.20 -4.00 -12.74
C ARG A 36 -9.28 -3.22 -11.81
N THR A 37 -9.66 -2.00 -11.44
CA THR A 37 -8.92 -1.20 -10.44
C THR A 37 -8.90 -1.91 -9.10
N GLY A 38 -10.03 -2.45 -8.64
CA GLY A 38 -10.11 -3.19 -7.39
C GLY A 38 -9.22 -4.44 -7.37
N TRP A 39 -9.23 -5.23 -8.45
CA TRP A 39 -8.32 -6.37 -8.59
C TRP A 39 -6.86 -5.95 -8.63
N LEU A 40 -6.50 -4.94 -9.42
CA LEU A 40 -5.13 -4.43 -9.49
C LEU A 40 -4.65 -4.00 -8.11
N PHE A 41 -5.41 -3.13 -7.43
CA PHE A 41 -5.01 -2.58 -6.15
C PHE A 41 -4.96 -3.65 -5.05
N GLY A 42 -5.96 -4.53 -5.00
CA GLY A 42 -6.04 -5.59 -4.00
C GLY A 42 -4.95 -6.65 -4.15
N LEU A 43 -4.69 -7.11 -5.37
CA LEU A 43 -3.63 -8.09 -5.64
C LEU A 43 -2.25 -7.51 -5.38
N THR A 44 -1.98 -6.27 -5.81
CA THR A 44 -0.70 -5.62 -5.56
C THR A 44 -0.46 -5.37 -4.08
N TRP A 45 -1.50 -4.96 -3.34
CA TRP A 45 -1.42 -4.79 -1.89
C TRP A 45 -1.08 -6.12 -1.21
N ALA A 46 -1.78 -7.21 -1.57
CA ALA A 46 -1.55 -8.53 -0.99
C ALA A 46 -0.13 -9.04 -1.29
N THR A 47 0.32 -8.91 -2.55
CA THR A 47 1.69 -9.29 -2.94
C THR A 47 2.74 -8.44 -2.21
N GLY A 48 2.53 -7.12 -2.11
CA GLY A 48 3.39 -6.23 -1.35
C GLY A 48 3.47 -6.62 0.12
N PHE A 49 2.32 -6.94 0.74
CA PHE A 49 2.28 -7.41 2.13
C PHE A 49 3.03 -8.72 2.31
N ILE A 50 2.85 -9.71 1.43
CA ILE A 50 3.60 -10.97 1.49
C ILE A 50 5.11 -10.70 1.36
N GLY A 51 5.51 -9.79 0.46
CA GLY A 51 6.92 -9.41 0.27
C GLY A 51 7.50 -8.73 1.51
N GLU A 52 6.79 -7.77 2.09
CA GLU A 52 7.16 -7.11 3.35
C GLU A 52 7.29 -8.11 4.50
N TYR A 53 6.26 -8.94 4.67
CA TYR A 53 6.19 -9.95 5.71
C TYR A 53 7.32 -10.99 5.59
N ALA A 54 7.62 -11.44 4.38
CA ALA A 54 8.72 -12.34 4.09
C ALA A 54 10.08 -11.67 4.29
N SER A 55 10.26 -10.42 3.85
CA SER A 55 11.52 -9.70 3.99
C SER A 55 11.92 -9.52 5.46
N THR A 56 10.95 -9.31 6.34
CA THR A 56 11.19 -9.24 7.80
C THR A 56 11.50 -10.58 8.49
N ARG A 57 11.50 -11.71 7.77
CA ARG A 57 11.74 -13.06 8.33
C ARG A 57 12.82 -13.85 7.62
N ILE A 58 12.80 -13.80 6.29
CA ILE A 58 13.68 -14.55 5.40
C ILE A 58 14.48 -13.64 4.46
N GLY A 59 14.31 -12.32 4.54
CA GLY A 59 15.08 -11.34 3.77
C GLY A 59 14.74 -11.25 2.28
N ILE A 60 13.68 -11.89 1.81
CA ILE A 60 13.25 -11.91 0.39
C ILE A 60 11.83 -11.32 0.28
N PRO A 61 11.52 -10.46 -0.70
CA PRO A 61 12.36 -10.03 -1.84
C PRO A 61 13.15 -8.73 -1.65
N PHE A 62 12.90 -7.97 -0.58
CA PHE A 62 13.41 -6.61 -0.42
C PHE A 62 14.70 -6.51 0.41
N GLY A 63 15.31 -7.65 0.77
CA GLY A 63 16.42 -7.72 1.71
C GLY A 63 15.95 -7.95 3.14
N GLU A 64 16.87 -8.29 4.04
CA GLU A 64 16.56 -8.45 5.47
C GLU A 64 16.51 -7.08 6.15
N TYR A 65 15.36 -6.77 6.76
CA TYR A 65 15.18 -5.58 7.59
C TYR A 65 14.10 -5.84 8.64
N PHE A 66 14.04 -4.96 9.64
CA PHE A 66 12.99 -4.98 10.65
C PHE A 66 12.39 -3.59 10.82
N TYR A 67 11.08 -3.55 11.08
CA TYR A 67 10.41 -2.33 11.49
C TYR A 67 10.79 -2.02 12.95
N THR A 68 11.25 -0.81 13.22
CA THR A 68 11.65 -0.37 14.57
C THR A 68 10.49 -0.30 15.56
N GLY A 69 9.25 -0.35 15.08
CA GLY A 69 8.05 -0.33 15.90
C GLY A 69 7.71 1.03 16.50
N SER A 70 8.36 2.12 16.05
CA SER A 70 8.14 3.47 16.59
C SER A 70 6.69 3.97 16.51
N THR A 71 5.89 3.44 15.58
CA THR A 71 4.47 3.77 15.39
C THR A 71 3.52 2.64 15.83
N GLN A 72 4.01 1.60 16.51
CA GLN A 72 3.15 0.56 17.07
C GLN A 72 2.19 1.13 18.10
N GLY A 73 0.92 0.74 18.03
CA GLY A 73 -0.15 1.31 18.85
C GLY A 73 -0.63 2.70 18.41
N GLN A 74 -0.07 3.25 17.32
CA GLN A 74 -0.52 4.50 16.72
C GLN A 74 -1.14 4.30 15.34
N GLU A 75 -0.61 3.39 14.51
CA GLU A 75 -1.21 3.04 13.22
C GLU A 75 -1.61 1.56 13.16
N LEU A 76 -2.34 1.18 12.11
CA LEU A 76 -2.71 -0.20 11.85
C LEU A 76 -1.48 -0.99 11.40
N TYR A 77 -1.26 -2.10 12.10
CA TYR A 77 -0.27 -3.11 11.77
C TYR A 77 -0.97 -4.41 11.41
N LEU A 78 -0.41 -5.12 10.44
CA LEU A 78 -0.75 -6.51 10.16
C LEU A 78 0.49 -7.36 10.52
N SER A 79 0.39 -8.09 11.63
CA SER A 79 1.56 -8.71 12.30
C SER A 79 2.60 -7.64 12.65
N ASN A 80 3.80 -7.68 12.06
CA ASN A 80 4.90 -6.76 12.29
C ASN A 80 5.06 -5.69 11.19
N VAL A 81 4.16 -5.66 10.21
CA VAL A 81 4.23 -4.76 9.04
C VAL A 81 3.16 -3.66 9.15
N PRO A 82 3.50 -2.37 9.02
CA PRO A 82 2.53 -1.29 8.93
C PRO A 82 1.63 -1.45 7.71
N PHE A 83 0.32 -1.29 7.87
CA PHE A 83 -0.66 -1.47 6.78
C PHE A 83 -0.36 -0.56 5.57
N MET A 84 0.04 0.68 5.85
CA MET A 84 0.35 1.67 4.83
C MET A 84 1.61 1.35 4.01
N ALA A 85 2.55 0.56 4.54
CA ALA A 85 3.75 0.16 3.81
C ALA A 85 3.38 -0.70 2.59
N SER A 86 2.47 -1.66 2.79
CA SER A 86 2.00 -2.51 1.70
C SER A 86 1.01 -1.79 0.77
N LEU A 87 0.25 -0.80 1.28
CA LEU A 87 -0.72 -0.03 0.49
C LEU A 87 -0.06 0.83 -0.59
N SER A 88 1.15 1.34 -0.33
CA SER A 88 1.85 2.16 -1.31
C SER A 88 2.18 1.44 -2.62
N PHE A 89 2.39 0.12 -2.59
CA PHE A 89 2.66 -0.64 -3.79
C PHE A 89 1.54 -0.54 -4.83
N SER A 90 0.27 -0.47 -4.40
CA SER A 90 -0.88 -0.42 -5.30
C SER A 90 -0.90 0.83 -6.17
N PHE A 91 -0.73 2.01 -5.58
CA PHE A 91 -0.71 3.25 -6.36
C PHE A 91 0.60 3.46 -7.11
N LEU A 92 1.72 2.93 -6.62
CA LEU A 92 3.00 2.96 -7.35
C LEU A 92 2.92 2.09 -8.60
N LEU A 93 2.37 0.88 -8.51
CA LEU A 93 2.18 0.02 -9.68
C LEU A 93 1.23 0.67 -10.69
N PHE A 94 0.12 1.27 -10.23
CA PHE A 94 -0.79 1.99 -11.11
C PHE A 94 -0.09 3.16 -11.82
N ALA A 95 0.73 3.95 -11.11
CA ALA A 95 1.50 5.03 -11.70
C ALA A 95 2.51 4.51 -12.74
N SER A 96 3.23 3.43 -12.42
CA SER A 96 4.16 2.77 -13.37
C SER A 96 3.43 2.24 -14.60
N TYR A 97 2.22 1.68 -14.43
CA TYR A 97 1.37 1.25 -15.52
C TYR A 97 0.96 2.43 -16.43
N CYS A 98 0.50 3.54 -15.85
CA CYS A 98 0.19 4.75 -16.61
C CYS A 98 1.41 5.30 -17.36
N LEU A 99 2.58 5.30 -16.72
CA LEU A 99 3.83 5.71 -17.36
C LEU A 99 4.17 4.81 -18.54
N ALA A 100 4.03 3.49 -18.39
CA ALA A 100 4.26 2.54 -19.48
C ALA A 100 3.32 2.80 -20.66
N LEU A 101 2.06 3.14 -20.42
CA LEU A 101 1.10 3.47 -21.48
C LEU A 101 1.52 4.70 -22.30
N VAL A 102 2.15 5.71 -21.69
CA VAL A 102 2.65 6.90 -22.40
C VAL A 102 3.70 6.56 -23.47
N PHE A 103 4.43 5.46 -23.29
CA PHE A 103 5.44 5.01 -24.27
C PHE A 103 4.92 4.01 -25.29
N VAL A 104 3.76 3.41 -25.04
CA VAL A 104 3.21 2.31 -25.86
C VAL A 104 2.01 2.75 -26.71
N LEU A 105 1.28 3.80 -26.29
CA LEU A 105 0.15 4.39 -27.00
C LEU A 105 0.54 5.72 -27.65
#